data_AF-A0A6A6LC02-F1
#
_entry.id   AF-A0A6A6LC02-F1
#
_cell.length_a   1.000
_cell.length_b   1.000
_cell.length_c   1.000
_cell.angle_alpha   90.00
_cell.angle_beta   90.00
_cell.angle_gamma   90.00
#
_symmetry.space_group_name_H-M   'P 1'
#
loop_
_entity.id
_entity.type
_entity.pdbx_description
1 polymer ?
#
loop_
_entity_poly.entity_id
_entity_poly.type
_entity_poly.pdbx_seq_one_letter_code
_entity_poly.pdbx_strand_id
1 'polypeptide(L)'
;MLPYRSLDEAAATLGRNLTFAETLWFNYSANKSDYYLYCHNILFLFLIFSIVPLPLVFVELMRSTGFDKYKIQPKVKLSFPEMFKCYKDVMRMFFLVVGPLQLVSYPSIKMIRIRTSLPLPSIWEIFLHLLVYFVVEDYTNYWIHRLLHCKWGYEKIHRVHHEYAAPIGFAAPYAHWAEILILGIPSFLGPAMVPGHMITFWLWIVCGRLRQLRHTAGAHAKL
;
A
#
# COMPACT_ATOMS: atom_id res chain seq x y z
N MET A 1 16.93 -14.51 -7.28
CA MET A 1 16.51 -15.92 -7.40
C MET A 1 16.94 -16.59 -6.12
N LEU A 2 16.15 -17.54 -5.62
CA LEU A 2 16.59 -18.33 -4.48
C LEU A 2 17.92 -19.02 -4.83
N PRO A 3 18.89 -19.07 -3.90
CA PRO A 3 20.18 -19.70 -4.17
C PRO A 3 20.11 -21.23 -4.15
N TYR A 4 18.95 -21.84 -3.86
CA TYR A 4 18.80 -23.29 -3.69
C TYR A 4 18.10 -23.93 -4.90
N ARG A 5 18.57 -25.12 -5.30
CA ARG A 5 18.04 -25.90 -6.44
C ARG A 5 16.94 -26.87 -6.02
N SER A 6 16.88 -27.25 -4.75
CA SER A 6 15.84 -28.15 -4.20
C SER A 6 15.45 -27.79 -2.77
N LEU A 7 14.34 -28.37 -2.31
CA LEU A 7 13.91 -28.26 -0.90
C LEU A 7 14.93 -28.88 0.06
N ASP A 8 15.56 -29.99 -0.34
CA ASP A 8 16.58 -30.66 0.48
C ASP A 8 17.84 -29.80 0.63
N GLU A 9 18.27 -29.13 -0.43
CA GLU A 9 19.41 -28.20 -0.37
C GLU A 9 19.09 -26.98 0.51
N ALA A 10 17.86 -26.46 0.41
CA ALA A 10 17.41 -25.38 1.29
C ALA A 10 17.38 -25.83 2.75
N ALA A 11 16.87 -27.03 3.04
CA ALA A 11 16.81 -27.58 4.40
C ALA A 11 18.22 -27.83 4.97
N ALA A 12 19.12 -28.39 4.16
CA ALA A 12 20.51 -28.61 4.53
C ALA A 12 21.22 -27.28 4.86
N THR A 13 21.01 -26.24 4.03
CA THR A 13 21.61 -24.91 4.25
C THR A 13 21.04 -24.22 5.50
N LEU A 14 19.75 -24.38 5.77
CA LEU A 14 19.11 -23.81 6.96
C LEU A 14 19.40 -24.61 8.25
N GLY A 15 19.97 -25.81 8.14
CA GLY A 15 20.19 -26.72 9.27
C GLY A 15 18.90 -27.24 9.91
N ARG A 16 17.75 -27.12 9.21
CA ARG A 16 16.44 -27.57 9.66
C ARG A 16 15.50 -27.78 8.47
N ASN A 17 14.46 -28.57 8.68
CA ASN A 17 13.37 -28.68 7.70
C ASN A 17 12.69 -27.31 7.48
N LEU A 18 12.24 -27.08 6.24
CA LEU A 18 11.43 -25.92 5.90
C LEU A 18 10.05 -26.05 6.56
N THR A 19 9.53 -24.92 7.03
CA THR A 19 8.13 -24.82 7.45
C THR A 19 7.19 -24.91 6.23
N PHE A 20 5.91 -25.20 6.45
CA PHE A 20 4.91 -25.21 5.39
C PHE A 20 4.90 -23.92 4.54
N ALA A 21 5.00 -22.76 5.20
CA ALA A 21 5.04 -21.47 4.53
C ALA A 21 6.32 -21.28 3.70
N GLU A 22 7.47 -21.73 4.20
CA GLU A 22 8.74 -21.70 3.48
C GLU A 22 8.72 -22.63 2.27
N THR A 23 8.13 -23.83 2.39
CA THR A 23 7.93 -24.75 1.26
C THR A 23 7.02 -24.15 0.19
N LEU A 24 5.91 -23.51 0.58
CA LEU A 24 5.02 -22.83 -0.36
C LEU A 24 5.73 -21.67 -1.06
N TRP A 25 6.47 -20.86 -0.29
CA TRP A 25 7.28 -19.78 -0.84
C TRP A 25 8.33 -20.29 -1.80
N PHE A 26 9.06 -21.34 -1.44
CA PHE A 26 10.07 -21.98 -2.29
C PHE A 26 9.46 -22.44 -3.61
N ASN A 27 8.39 -23.26 -3.55
CA ASN A 27 7.72 -23.78 -4.74
C ASN A 27 7.21 -22.66 -5.67
N TYR A 28 6.75 -21.56 -5.09
CA TYR A 28 6.30 -20.41 -5.86
C TYR A 28 7.46 -19.59 -6.45
N SER A 29 8.54 -19.38 -5.71
CA SER A 29 9.58 -18.39 -6.02
C SER A 29 10.85 -18.96 -6.66
N ALA A 30 11.11 -20.27 -6.55
CA ALA A 30 12.37 -20.90 -6.98
C ALA A 30 12.74 -20.60 -8.44
N ASN A 31 11.75 -20.61 -9.34
CA ASN A 31 11.96 -20.36 -10.78
C ASN A 31 11.69 -18.91 -11.20
N LYS A 32 11.65 -17.97 -10.24
CA LYS A 32 11.34 -16.55 -10.50
C LYS A 32 12.54 -15.67 -10.14
N SER A 33 12.84 -14.71 -11.00
CA SER A 33 13.82 -13.66 -10.67
C SER A 33 13.29 -12.75 -9.57
N ASP A 34 14.18 -12.11 -8.82
CA ASP A 34 13.75 -11.18 -7.76
C ASP A 34 13.02 -9.97 -8.36
N TYR A 35 13.37 -9.59 -9.59
CA TYR A 35 12.63 -8.59 -10.37
C TYR A 35 11.20 -9.05 -10.66
N TYR A 36 11.02 -10.29 -11.10
CA TYR A 36 9.68 -10.82 -11.38
C TYR A 36 8.84 -10.88 -10.10
N LEU A 37 9.41 -11.32 -8.97
CA LEU A 37 8.75 -11.27 -7.66
C LEU A 37 8.39 -9.84 -7.27
N TYR A 38 9.32 -8.90 -7.43
CA TYR A 38 9.10 -7.48 -7.17
C TYR A 38 7.97 -6.88 -8.02
N CYS A 39 7.86 -7.25 -9.30
CA CYS A 39 6.77 -6.79 -10.18
C CYS A 39 5.37 -7.18 -9.67
N HIS A 40 5.24 -8.18 -8.79
CA HIS A 40 3.96 -8.48 -8.14
C HIS A 40 3.45 -7.31 -7.30
N ASN A 41 4.32 -6.39 -6.85
CA ASN A 41 3.91 -5.16 -6.17
C ASN A 41 2.88 -4.39 -6.98
N ILE A 42 3.01 -4.36 -8.31
CA ILE A 42 2.04 -3.72 -9.19
C ILE A 42 0.69 -4.42 -9.04
N LEU A 43 0.66 -5.75 -9.16
CA LEU A 43 -0.56 -6.54 -8.99
C LEU A 43 -1.19 -6.31 -7.60
N PHE A 44 -0.39 -6.36 -6.53
CA PHE A 44 -0.85 -6.09 -5.18
C PHE A 44 -1.44 -4.70 -5.03
N LEU A 45 -0.77 -3.66 -5.55
CA LEU A 45 -1.28 -2.28 -5.52
C LEU A 45 -2.63 -2.17 -6.24
N PHE A 46 -2.76 -2.71 -7.45
CA PHE A 46 -4.03 -2.68 -8.17
C PHE A 46 -5.13 -3.46 -7.42
N LEU A 47 -4.87 -4.70 -7.00
CA LEU A 47 -5.87 -5.52 -6.32
C LEU A 47 -6.30 -4.91 -4.97
N ILE A 48 -5.35 -4.49 -4.14
CA ILE A 48 -5.61 -3.97 -2.80
C ILE A 48 -6.32 -2.63 -2.87
N PHE A 49 -5.93 -1.72 -3.77
CA PHE A 49 -6.61 -0.43 -3.90
C PHE A 49 -8.00 -0.54 -4.54
N SER A 50 -8.26 -1.60 -5.33
CA SER A 50 -9.59 -1.88 -5.89
C SER A 50 -10.51 -2.61 -4.91
N ILE A 51 -10.03 -3.63 -4.20
CA ILE A 51 -10.88 -4.55 -3.43
C ILE A 51 -11.15 -4.03 -2.01
N VAL A 52 -10.12 -3.53 -1.31
CA VAL A 52 -10.25 -3.13 0.11
C VAL A 52 -11.31 -2.06 0.35
N PRO A 53 -11.56 -1.09 -0.55
CA PRO A 53 -12.65 -0.11 -0.39
C PRO A 53 -14.07 -0.64 -0.65
N LEU A 54 -14.23 -1.78 -1.33
CA LEU A 54 -15.55 -2.27 -1.76
C LEU A 54 -16.56 -2.45 -0.63
N PRO A 55 -16.19 -2.94 0.57
CA PRO A 55 -17.15 -3.02 1.68
C PRO A 55 -17.75 -1.66 2.06
N LEU A 56 -16.95 -0.57 2.06
CA LEU A 56 -17.46 0.77 2.35
C LEU A 56 -18.33 1.31 1.21
N VAL A 57 -17.95 1.05 -0.04
CA VAL A 57 -18.77 1.41 -1.21
C VAL A 57 -20.12 0.70 -1.16
N PHE A 58 -20.13 -0.58 -0.81
CA PHE A 58 -21.35 -1.36 -0.66
C PHE A 58 -22.26 -0.80 0.43
N VAL A 59 -21.70 -0.48 1.61
CA VAL A 59 -22.45 0.16 2.71
C VAL A 59 -23.03 1.52 2.28
N GLU A 60 -22.26 2.33 1.56
CA GLU A 60 -22.69 3.63 1.04
C GLU A 60 -23.87 3.48 0.05
N LEU A 61 -23.78 2.50 -0.87
CA LEU A 61 -24.82 2.23 -1.87
C LEU A 61 -26.11 1.67 -1.26
N MET A 62 -26.01 0.84 -0.21
CA MET A 62 -27.17 0.32 0.50
C MET A 62 -27.96 1.40 1.25
N ARG A 63 -27.39 2.61 1.44
CA ARG A 63 -28.02 3.71 2.19
C ARG A 63 -28.52 3.26 3.56
N SER A 64 -27.77 2.40 4.24
CA SER A 64 -28.13 1.90 5.56
C SER A 64 -28.18 3.07 6.55
N THR A 65 -29.39 3.41 6.99
CA THR A 65 -29.66 4.54 7.91
C THR A 65 -28.92 4.41 9.23
N GLY A 66 -28.56 3.19 9.63
CA GLY A 66 -27.75 2.90 10.81
C GLY A 66 -26.28 3.30 10.67
N PHE A 67 -25.77 3.49 9.45
CA PHE A 67 -24.38 3.90 9.19
C PHE A 67 -24.22 5.42 9.07
N ASP A 68 -25.28 6.15 8.67
CA ASP A 68 -25.23 7.60 8.53
C ASP A 68 -24.94 8.33 9.86
N LYS A 69 -25.33 7.75 11.01
CA LYS A 69 -24.98 8.30 12.34
C LYS A 69 -23.48 8.26 12.64
N TYR A 70 -22.79 7.33 11.98
CA TYR A 70 -21.35 7.16 12.00
C TYR A 70 -20.69 7.87 10.82
N LYS A 71 -21.32 8.91 10.23
CA LYS A 71 -20.70 9.78 9.22
C LYS A 71 -20.40 11.16 9.82
N ILE A 72 -19.23 11.74 9.51
CA ILE A 72 -18.91 13.14 9.84
C ILE A 72 -19.73 14.05 8.94
N GLN A 73 -19.93 13.63 7.68
CA GLN A 73 -20.71 14.36 6.67
C GLN A 73 -21.95 13.55 6.23
N PRO A 74 -22.95 13.34 7.12
CA PRO A 74 -24.11 12.48 6.84
C PRO A 74 -25.02 13.02 5.73
N LYS A 75 -24.91 14.30 5.41
CA LYS A 75 -25.71 14.96 4.37
C LYS A 75 -25.17 14.71 2.96
N VAL A 76 -23.91 14.30 2.81
CA VAL A 76 -23.33 14.02 1.50
C VAL A 76 -23.61 12.57 1.15
N LYS A 77 -24.32 12.36 0.05
CA LYS A 77 -24.64 11.04 -0.50
C LYS A 77 -24.05 10.96 -1.89
N LEU A 78 -23.14 10.02 -2.10
CA LEU A 78 -22.47 9.84 -3.37
C LEU A 78 -23.18 8.77 -4.19
N SER A 79 -23.32 9.03 -5.48
CA SER A 79 -23.89 8.09 -6.44
C SER A 79 -22.85 7.08 -6.91
N PHE A 80 -23.31 5.92 -7.41
CA PHE A 80 -22.41 4.92 -8.01
C PHE A 80 -21.56 5.51 -9.15
N PRO A 81 -22.10 6.30 -10.09
CA PRO A 81 -21.28 6.92 -11.15
C PRO A 81 -20.16 7.81 -10.63
N GLU A 82 -20.37 8.57 -9.55
CA GLU A 82 -19.33 9.42 -8.94
C GLU A 82 -18.23 8.58 -8.30
N MET A 83 -18.60 7.55 -7.54
CA MET A 83 -17.64 6.62 -6.94
C MET A 83 -16.84 5.86 -8.01
N PHE A 84 -17.51 5.40 -9.07
CA PHE A 84 -16.87 4.72 -10.19
C PHE A 84 -15.95 5.64 -11.00
N LYS A 85 -16.33 6.91 -11.17
CA LYS A 85 -15.45 7.93 -11.78
C LYS A 85 -14.18 8.11 -10.95
N CYS A 86 -14.32 8.33 -9.63
CA CYS A 86 -13.18 8.43 -8.71
C CYS A 86 -12.25 7.20 -8.81
N TYR A 87 -12.82 6.00 -8.79
CA TYR A 87 -12.08 4.75 -8.97
C TYR A 87 -11.30 4.72 -10.30
N LYS A 88 -11.94 5.06 -11.43
CA LYS A 88 -11.28 5.10 -12.74
C LYS A 88 -10.13 6.11 -12.77
N ASP A 89 -10.31 7.29 -12.19
CA ASP A 89 -9.27 8.32 -12.16
C ASP A 89 -8.05 7.86 -11.34
N VAL A 90 -8.30 7.20 -10.19
CA VAL A 90 -7.24 6.59 -9.37
C VAL A 90 -6.54 5.47 -10.13
N MET A 91 -7.28 4.54 -10.77
CA MET A 91 -6.67 3.44 -11.53
C MET A 91 -5.87 3.94 -12.74
N ARG A 92 -6.34 5.00 -13.41
CA ARG A 92 -5.60 5.66 -14.49
C ARG A 92 -4.29 6.24 -13.97
N MET A 93 -4.29 6.88 -12.80
CA MET A 93 -3.09 7.38 -12.15
C MET A 93 -2.14 6.22 -11.76
N PHE A 94 -2.67 5.14 -11.20
CA PHE A 94 -1.88 3.94 -10.87
C PHE A 94 -1.21 3.37 -12.12
N PHE A 95 -1.93 3.29 -13.24
CA PHE A 95 -1.39 2.77 -14.48
C PHE A 95 -0.35 3.70 -15.13
N LEU A 96 -0.60 5.02 -15.14
CA LEU A 96 0.27 5.97 -15.84
C LEU A 96 1.48 6.43 -15.01
N VAL A 97 1.39 6.36 -13.68
CA VAL A 97 2.40 6.92 -12.78
C VAL A 97 2.99 5.83 -11.88
N VAL A 98 2.16 5.17 -11.07
CA VAL A 98 2.64 4.22 -10.05
C VAL A 98 3.24 2.96 -10.68
N GLY A 99 2.60 2.39 -11.70
CA GLY A 99 3.07 1.19 -12.40
C GLY A 99 4.44 1.39 -13.05
N PRO A 100 4.63 2.42 -13.89
CA PRO A 100 5.94 2.76 -14.43
C PRO A 100 6.98 3.03 -13.34
N LEU A 101 6.62 3.78 -12.30
CA LEU A 101 7.51 4.04 -11.16
C LEU A 101 7.96 2.73 -10.48
N GLN A 102 7.05 1.77 -10.29
CA GLN A 102 7.38 0.46 -9.75
C GLN A 102 8.38 -0.26 -10.66
N LEU A 103 8.14 -0.32 -11.97
CA LEU A 103 9.06 -1.00 -12.91
C LEU A 103 10.48 -0.41 -12.87
N VAL A 104 10.61 0.93 -12.88
CA VAL A 104 11.93 1.59 -12.93
C VAL A 104 12.65 1.66 -11.58
N SER A 105 11.95 1.44 -10.46
CA SER A 105 12.52 1.57 -9.10
C SER A 105 13.23 0.30 -8.60
N TYR A 106 13.20 -0.81 -9.34
CA TYR A 106 13.84 -2.06 -8.92
C TYR A 106 15.34 -1.92 -8.56
N PRO A 107 16.18 -1.13 -9.28
CA PRO A 107 17.57 -0.91 -8.88
C PRO A 107 17.70 -0.34 -7.46
N SER A 108 16.83 0.61 -7.09
CA SER A 108 16.79 1.19 -5.74
C SER A 108 16.41 0.14 -4.69
N ILE A 109 15.45 -0.73 -5.02
CA ILE A 109 15.03 -1.82 -4.13
C ILE A 109 16.14 -2.84 -3.91
N LYS A 110 16.91 -3.15 -4.96
CA LYS A 110 18.11 -3.98 -4.84
C LYS A 110 19.20 -3.31 -4.00
N MET A 111 19.37 -2.00 -4.14
CA MET A 111 20.32 -1.21 -3.35
C MET A 111 19.96 -1.19 -1.85
N ILE A 112 18.67 -1.08 -1.54
CA ILE A 112 18.13 -1.14 -0.17
C ILE A 112 18.21 -2.56 0.41
N ARG A 113 18.32 -3.59 -0.43
CA ARG A 113 18.46 -5.01 -0.05
C ARG A 113 17.20 -5.64 0.56
N ILE A 114 16.02 -5.26 0.05
CA ILE A 114 14.80 -6.05 0.33
C ILE A 114 14.99 -7.47 -0.19
N ARG A 115 14.88 -8.45 0.70
CA ARG A 115 15.18 -9.86 0.39
C ARG A 115 13.93 -10.64 -0.02
N THR A 116 14.12 -11.60 -0.92
CA THR A 116 13.13 -12.61 -1.35
C THR A 116 13.53 -14.01 -0.90
N SER A 117 14.67 -14.15 -0.23
CA SER A 117 15.31 -15.41 0.13
C SER A 117 14.75 -16.02 1.42
N LEU A 118 14.93 -17.33 1.56
CA LEU A 118 14.76 -18.04 2.83
C LEU A 118 15.85 -17.64 3.84
N PRO A 119 15.62 -17.84 5.15
CA PRO A 119 14.34 -18.24 5.77
C PRO A 119 13.29 -17.12 5.68
N LEU A 120 12.01 -17.46 5.77
CA LEU A 120 10.97 -16.43 5.83
C LEU A 120 11.11 -15.58 7.12
N PRO A 121 10.68 -14.31 7.10
CA PRO A 121 10.77 -13.46 8.28
C PRO A 121 9.91 -14.03 9.40
N SER A 122 10.42 -13.97 10.64
CA SER A 122 9.62 -14.34 11.80
C SER A 122 8.46 -13.37 12.00
N ILE A 123 7.42 -13.78 12.74
CA ILE A 123 6.29 -12.89 13.06
C ILE A 123 6.80 -11.62 13.79
N TRP A 124 7.81 -11.76 14.65
CA TRP A 124 8.41 -10.61 15.34
C TRP A 124 9.20 -9.69 14.41
N GLU A 125 9.95 -10.25 13.46
CA GLU A 125 10.62 -9.46 12.42
C GLU A 125 9.61 -8.67 11.59
N ILE A 126 8.53 -9.32 11.14
CA ILE A 126 7.43 -8.64 10.42
C ILE A 126 6.85 -7.51 11.27
N PHE A 127 6.51 -7.78 12.53
CA PHE A 127 5.89 -6.79 13.41
C PHE A 127 6.81 -5.58 13.64
N LEU A 128 8.08 -5.80 13.97
CA LEU A 128 9.03 -4.71 14.24
C LEU A 128 9.31 -3.88 12.98
N HIS A 129 9.45 -4.52 11.82
CA HIS A 129 9.58 -3.80 10.55
C HIS A 129 8.33 -2.98 10.25
N LEU A 130 7.12 -3.55 10.38
CA LEU A 130 5.87 -2.80 10.17
C LEU A 130 5.73 -1.61 11.13
N LEU A 131 6.12 -1.79 12.39
CA LEU A 131 6.13 -0.71 13.37
C LEU A 131 7.04 0.44 12.92
N VAL A 132 8.29 0.15 12.54
CA VAL A 132 9.22 1.17 12.04
C VAL A 132 8.68 1.82 10.77
N TYR A 133 8.17 1.02 9.82
CA TYR A 133 7.64 1.53 8.56
C TYR A 133 6.52 2.54 8.81
N PHE A 134 5.56 2.20 9.66
CA PHE A 134 4.43 3.10 9.95
C PHE A 134 4.82 4.33 10.76
N VAL A 135 5.71 4.20 11.75
CA VAL A 135 6.17 5.37 12.53
C VAL A 135 6.91 6.37 11.64
N VAL A 136 7.82 5.88 10.79
CA VAL A 136 8.59 6.72 9.87
C VAL A 136 7.67 7.33 8.81
N GLU A 137 6.81 6.52 8.21
CA GLU A 137 5.84 6.97 7.21
C GLU A 137 4.92 8.04 7.78
N ASP A 138 4.29 7.81 8.94
CA ASP A 138 3.36 8.77 9.53
C ASP A 138 4.07 10.08 9.91
N TYR A 139 5.27 10.01 10.51
CA TYR A 139 6.03 11.20 10.89
C TYR A 139 6.46 12.03 9.67
N THR A 140 7.04 11.39 8.64
CA THR A 140 7.50 12.10 7.45
C THR A 140 6.32 12.59 6.61
N ASN A 141 5.26 11.78 6.47
CA ASN A 141 4.06 12.16 5.75
C ASN A 141 3.41 13.40 6.38
N TYR A 142 3.31 13.47 7.72
CA TYR A 142 2.79 14.67 8.39
C TYR A 142 3.50 15.95 7.96
N TRP A 143 4.83 15.97 7.97
CA TRP A 143 5.59 17.17 7.62
C TRP A 143 5.48 17.51 6.13
N ILE A 144 5.59 16.52 5.24
CA ILE A 144 5.46 16.75 3.80
C ILE A 144 4.03 17.21 3.45
N HIS A 145 3.02 16.58 4.04
CA HIS A 145 1.62 16.96 3.87
C HIS A 145 1.39 18.40 4.36
N ARG A 146 1.93 18.76 5.52
CA ARG A 146 1.87 20.14 6.04
C ARG A 146 2.54 21.14 5.09
N LEU A 147 3.66 20.78 4.46
CA LEU A 147 4.30 21.62 3.44
C LEU A 147 3.44 21.75 2.17
N LEU A 148 2.76 20.68 1.76
CA LEU A 148 1.82 20.71 0.63
C LEU A 148 0.59 21.59 0.90
N HIS A 149 0.29 21.90 2.16
CA HIS A 149 -0.75 22.87 2.55
C HIS A 149 -0.29 24.33 2.54
N CYS A 150 1.00 24.61 2.32
CA CYS A 150 1.44 25.98 2.04
C CYS A 150 0.81 26.49 0.74
N LYS A 151 0.57 27.80 0.62
CA LYS A 151 -0.18 28.43 -0.49
C LYS A 151 0.16 27.85 -1.87
N TRP A 152 1.44 27.84 -2.23
CA TRP A 152 1.90 27.34 -3.53
C TRP A 152 1.67 25.83 -3.69
N GLY A 153 2.02 25.03 -2.67
CA GLY A 153 1.84 23.58 -2.69
C GLY A 153 0.37 23.19 -2.82
N TYR A 154 -0.50 23.93 -2.12
CA TYR A 154 -1.93 23.69 -2.16
C TYR A 154 -2.48 23.98 -3.54
N GLU A 155 -2.27 25.21 -4.04
CA GLU A 155 -2.83 25.66 -5.32
C GLU A 155 -2.35 24.82 -6.52
N LYS A 156 -1.10 24.35 -6.50
CA LYS A 156 -0.47 23.67 -7.64
C LYS A 156 -0.51 22.15 -7.57
N ILE A 157 -0.57 21.57 -6.38
CA ILE A 157 -0.40 20.13 -6.19
C ILE A 157 -1.56 19.58 -5.36
N HIS A 158 -1.75 20.07 -4.13
CA HIS A 158 -2.61 19.41 -3.16
C HIS A 158 -4.11 19.65 -3.36
N ARG A 159 -4.51 20.68 -4.10
CA ARG A 159 -5.92 21.04 -4.30
C ARG A 159 -6.75 19.89 -4.87
N VAL A 160 -6.19 19.09 -5.78
CA VAL A 160 -6.89 17.95 -6.40
C VAL A 160 -7.31 16.92 -5.35
N HIS A 161 -6.45 16.68 -4.35
CA HIS A 161 -6.76 15.77 -3.25
C HIS A 161 -7.97 16.21 -2.41
N HIS A 162 -8.24 17.52 -2.35
CA HIS A 162 -9.37 18.11 -1.63
C HIS A 162 -10.64 18.29 -2.47
N GLU A 163 -10.66 17.85 -3.74
CA GLU A 163 -11.87 17.95 -4.58
C GLU A 163 -13.02 17.09 -4.05
N TYR A 164 -12.71 15.94 -3.45
CA TYR A 164 -13.70 15.10 -2.77
C TYR A 164 -13.79 15.48 -1.29
N ALA A 165 -14.66 16.45 -0.98
CA ALA A 165 -14.87 16.90 0.40
C ALA A 165 -15.45 15.81 1.31
N ALA A 166 -16.33 14.94 0.78
CA ALA A 166 -16.82 13.78 1.51
C ALA A 166 -15.91 12.58 1.25
N PRO A 167 -15.53 11.85 2.31
CA PRO A 167 -14.66 10.69 2.13
C PRO A 167 -15.35 9.65 1.24
N ILE A 168 -14.56 9.08 0.34
CA ILE A 168 -14.93 7.93 -0.49
C ILE A 168 -13.85 6.89 -0.23
N GLY A 169 -14.21 5.62 -0.12
CA GLY A 169 -13.21 4.55 0.03
C GLY A 169 -12.11 4.61 -1.05
N PHE A 170 -12.45 5.08 -2.26
CA PHE A 170 -11.51 5.28 -3.37
C PHE A 170 -10.82 6.64 -3.40
N ALA A 171 -11.29 7.65 -2.67
CA ALA A 171 -10.75 9.02 -2.77
C ALA A 171 -9.39 9.19 -2.06
N ALA A 172 -9.02 8.30 -1.14
CA ALA A 172 -7.75 8.44 -0.39
C ALA A 172 -6.49 8.57 -1.30
N PRO A 173 -6.33 7.78 -2.38
CA PRO A 173 -5.26 7.96 -3.36
C PRO A 173 -5.59 8.93 -4.50
N TYR A 174 -6.77 9.56 -4.51
CA TYR A 174 -7.13 10.55 -5.52
C TYR A 174 -6.33 11.83 -5.25
N ALA A 175 -5.38 12.14 -6.13
CA ALA A 175 -4.50 13.28 -5.98
C ALA A 175 -3.84 13.64 -7.31
N HIS A 176 -3.18 14.80 -7.33
CA HIS A 176 -2.34 15.21 -8.45
C HIS A 176 -1.11 14.30 -8.57
N TRP A 177 -0.68 13.93 -9.79
CA TRP A 177 0.44 12.98 -9.99
C TRP A 177 1.71 13.34 -9.20
N ALA A 178 2.04 14.63 -9.09
CA ALA A 178 3.19 15.09 -8.32
C ALA A 178 3.04 14.81 -6.82
N GLU A 179 1.83 14.91 -6.29
CA GLU A 179 1.54 14.57 -4.90
C GLU A 179 1.79 13.09 -4.62
N ILE A 180 1.37 12.20 -5.53
CA ILE A 180 1.61 10.76 -5.38
C ILE A 180 3.12 10.45 -5.37
N LEU A 181 3.91 11.14 -6.18
CA LEU A 181 5.37 10.97 -6.16
C LEU A 181 5.99 11.51 -4.88
N ILE A 182 5.57 12.69 -4.43
CA ILE A 182 6.08 13.36 -3.23
C ILE A 182 5.71 12.56 -1.96
N LEU A 183 4.44 12.18 -1.82
CA LEU A 183 3.95 11.37 -0.70
C LEU A 183 4.31 9.88 -0.82
N GLY A 184 4.82 9.45 -1.97
CA GLY A 184 5.47 8.15 -2.11
C GLY A 184 6.82 8.08 -1.39
N ILE A 185 7.52 9.20 -1.18
CA ILE A 185 8.83 9.22 -0.51
C ILE A 185 8.75 8.68 0.92
N PRO A 186 7.86 9.16 1.82
CA PRO A 186 7.68 8.60 3.16
C PRO A 186 7.55 7.07 3.20
N SER A 187 6.79 6.51 2.25
CA SER A 187 6.51 5.08 2.17
C SER A 187 7.74 4.21 1.91
N PHE A 188 8.79 4.75 1.29
CA PHE A 188 10.03 4.03 1.03
C PHE A 188 11.11 4.25 2.10
N LEU A 189 10.98 5.25 2.96
CA LEU A 189 11.98 5.55 4.00
C LEU A 189 12.09 4.43 5.03
N GLY A 190 10.97 3.90 5.52
CA GLY A 190 10.97 2.78 6.46
C GLY A 190 11.72 1.56 5.93
N PRO A 191 11.33 1.01 4.76
CA PRO A 191 12.05 -0.09 4.11
C PRO A 191 13.51 0.23 3.79
N ALA A 192 13.86 1.50 3.52
CA ALA A 192 15.25 1.92 3.33
C ALA A 192 16.07 1.88 4.64
N MET A 193 15.44 2.18 5.78
CA MET A 193 16.09 2.17 7.09
C MET A 193 16.25 0.75 7.65
N VAL A 194 15.19 -0.07 7.56
CA VAL A 194 15.20 -1.46 8.03
C VAL A 194 14.72 -2.39 6.91
N PRO A 195 15.60 -2.79 5.97
CA PRO A 195 15.20 -3.59 4.83
C PRO A 195 14.76 -4.99 5.26
N GLY A 196 13.47 -5.27 5.06
CA GLY A 196 12.86 -6.56 5.39
C GLY A 196 12.76 -7.54 4.21
N HIS A 197 11.88 -8.52 4.38
CA HIS A 197 11.52 -9.47 3.33
C HIS A 197 10.39 -8.92 2.44
N MET A 198 10.30 -9.38 1.19
CA MET A 198 9.24 -9.01 0.24
C MET A 198 7.83 -9.24 0.80
N ILE A 199 7.64 -10.32 1.56
CA ILE A 199 6.37 -10.60 2.27
C ILE A 199 6.03 -9.49 3.26
N THR A 200 7.00 -8.99 4.04
CA THR A 200 6.79 -7.86 4.94
C THR A 200 6.40 -6.61 4.16
N PHE A 201 7.00 -6.38 2.99
CA PHE A 201 6.65 -5.28 2.11
C PHE A 201 5.20 -5.39 1.57
N TRP A 202 4.76 -6.59 1.16
CA TRP A 202 3.37 -6.82 0.76
C TRP A 202 2.38 -6.66 1.91
N LEU A 203 2.73 -7.15 3.10
CA LEU A 203 1.92 -6.94 4.31
C LEU A 203 1.81 -5.45 4.65
N TRP A 204 2.90 -4.69 4.49
CA TRP A 204 2.88 -3.23 4.65
C TRP A 204 1.90 -2.56 3.68
N ILE A 205 1.88 -2.94 2.40
CA ILE A 205 0.90 -2.42 1.42
C ILE A 205 -0.55 -2.68 1.89
N VAL A 206 -0.84 -3.91 2.32
CA VAL A 206 -2.19 -4.32 2.77
C VAL A 206 -2.60 -3.59 4.04
N CYS A 207 -1.76 -3.64 5.07
CA CYS A 207 -2.02 -3.02 6.37
C CYS A 207 -2.07 -1.48 6.28
N GLY A 208 -1.19 -0.89 5.45
CA GLY A 208 -1.18 0.54 5.14
C GLY A 208 -2.47 0.96 4.47
N ARG A 209 -2.95 0.21 3.47
CA ARG A 209 -4.24 0.50 2.82
C ARG A 209 -5.40 0.42 3.81
N LEU A 210 -5.42 -0.60 4.68
CA LEU A 210 -6.44 -0.72 5.73
C LEU A 210 -6.37 0.45 6.73
N ARG A 211 -5.17 0.91 7.11
CA ARG A 211 -4.99 2.07 7.98
C ARG A 211 -5.51 3.34 7.32
N GLN A 212 -5.12 3.61 6.07
CA GLN A 212 -5.60 4.76 5.32
C GLN A 212 -7.12 4.73 5.14
N LEU A 213 -7.68 3.55 4.83
CA LEU A 213 -9.12 3.38 4.75
C LEU A 213 -9.79 3.63 6.10
N ARG A 214 -9.19 3.27 7.24
CA ARG A 214 -9.70 3.63 8.57
C ARG A 214 -9.59 5.12 8.87
N HIS A 215 -8.61 5.84 8.34
CA HIS A 215 -8.54 7.29 8.51
C HIS A 215 -9.61 7.99 7.66
N THR A 216 -9.85 7.55 6.42
CA THR A 216 -10.95 8.08 5.60
C THR A 216 -12.32 7.61 6.12
N ALA A 217 -12.45 6.35 6.52
CA ALA A 217 -13.60 5.76 7.24
C ALA A 217 -13.81 6.33 8.62
N GLY A 218 -12.79 6.83 9.31
CA GLY A 218 -12.89 7.60 10.54
C GLY A 218 -13.33 9.04 10.26
N ALA A 219 -12.94 9.59 9.10
CA ALA A 219 -13.61 10.76 8.54
C ALA A 219 -15.07 10.49 8.10
N HIS A 220 -15.49 9.22 8.05
CA HIS A 220 -16.90 8.84 8.16
C HIS A 220 -17.25 8.72 9.68
N ALA A 221 -16.65 7.85 10.46
CA ALA A 221 -16.69 7.63 11.91
C ALA A 221 -16.59 8.79 12.93
N LYS A 222 -17.69 9.38 13.46
CA LYS A 222 -17.62 9.86 14.85
C LYS A 222 -17.55 8.63 15.77
N LEU A 223 -16.35 8.23 16.18
CA LEU A 223 -16.12 7.23 17.25
C LEU A 223 -16.16 7.92 18.62
#